data_AF-A0A5C8Z645-F1
#
_entry.id   AF-A0A5C8Z645-F1
#
_cell.length_a   1.000
_cell.length_b   1.000
_cell.length_c   1.000
_cell.angle_alpha   90.00
_cell.angle_beta   90.00
_cell.angle_gamma   90.00
#
_symmetry.space_group_name_H-M   'P 1'
#
loop_
_entity.id
_entity.type
_entity.pdbx_description
1 polymer ?
#
loop_
_entity_poly.entity_id
_entity_poly.type
_entity_poly.pdbx_seq_one_letter_code
_entity_poly.pdbx_strand_id
1 'polypeptide(L)'
;MTGPVAPRHPATTTLTSDAAVSTAPPRTAVLQRTTPVTVRALSEPMTALLRDGTGLDRYASRSEAVMATAVAAVNAGWDEETWRLALEGACEEIAAWAATQIRQGRSRQRSAGDAERHLSTTWRNAVARVAERPPTGDHFTVQAELAEIDLTISAHPHLWGKASGPSDRAVLQVLLAIAREACTLTPSASTRQVSEHANVSPTTVTNALRRLAKAGWVRQDSPAQGTLAPTWRLLRPEDLPAPAPEVAAVLENLPVLPLAAALGRTSVRAHDAFSHSIHGGLGRIAARLVDLLDPTGAQRLTAAQLQALSGLHRRTVTKHVRALALAGLVEVDHRGVRRVLETDAAAAAEHLDDVAGELGSTGVVARRKARHAAQREAFTLWRVDFDARRGWRVERGLYRPEQPQLFAGPPRARVPSQRAA
;
A
#
# COMPACT_ATOMS: atom_id res chain seq x y z
N MET A 1 40.70 22.58 -58.92
CA MET A 1 41.65 23.66 -59.25
C MET A 1 41.06 24.96 -58.72
N THR A 2 41.91 25.76 -58.06
CA THR A 2 41.74 27.16 -57.62
C THR A 2 40.58 27.50 -56.66
N GLY A 3 40.93 27.69 -55.37
CA GLY A 3 40.23 28.57 -54.41
C GLY A 3 40.39 30.06 -54.78
N PRO A 4 40.22 31.06 -53.88
CA PRO A 4 40.71 31.05 -52.49
C PRO A 4 39.93 31.86 -51.40
N VAL A 5 40.28 31.57 -50.13
CA VAL A 5 40.61 32.50 -49.01
C VAL A 5 39.52 33.30 -48.26
N ALA A 6 39.52 33.10 -46.93
CA ALA A 6 38.86 33.80 -45.81
C ALA A 6 39.43 35.24 -45.60
N PRO A 7 39.15 36.09 -44.55
CA PRO A 7 38.89 35.75 -43.13
C PRO A 7 37.99 36.74 -42.31
N ARG A 8 37.86 36.44 -41.00
CA ARG A 8 37.84 37.36 -39.81
C ARG A 8 36.60 37.27 -38.88
N HIS A 9 36.82 36.63 -37.72
CA HIS A 9 36.31 37.03 -36.39
C HIS A 9 36.92 38.41 -35.96
N PRO A 10 36.57 39.07 -34.84
CA PRO A 10 35.69 38.69 -33.71
C PRO A 10 34.71 39.81 -33.24
N ALA A 11 33.78 39.49 -32.34
CA ALA A 11 33.22 40.50 -31.42
C ALA A 11 32.87 39.87 -30.06
N THR A 12 33.72 40.21 -29.11
CA THR A 12 33.55 40.12 -27.66
C THR A 12 32.38 41.01 -27.23
N THR A 13 31.47 40.51 -26.39
CA THR A 13 30.58 41.37 -25.61
C THR A 13 30.71 40.98 -24.14
N THR A 14 31.55 41.75 -23.46
CA THR A 14 31.57 41.97 -22.02
C THR A 14 30.30 42.71 -21.63
N LEU A 15 29.52 42.15 -20.72
CA LEU A 15 28.55 42.91 -19.92
C LEU A 15 28.88 42.68 -18.44
N THR A 16 29.56 43.69 -17.91
CA THR A 16 29.67 44.02 -16.50
C THR A 16 28.41 44.79 -16.11
N SER A 17 27.67 44.37 -15.09
CA SER A 17 26.90 45.29 -14.24
C SER A 17 26.47 44.61 -12.94
N ASP A 18 27.09 45.11 -11.88
CA ASP A 18 26.52 45.53 -10.60
C ASP A 18 25.82 44.52 -9.68
N ALA A 19 26.61 44.15 -8.69
CA ALA A 19 26.27 43.98 -7.29
C ALA A 19 25.09 44.84 -6.81
N ALA A 20 23.97 44.17 -6.52
CA ALA A 20 23.05 44.58 -5.48
C ALA A 20 23.15 43.56 -4.33
N VAL A 21 23.91 43.94 -3.30
CA VAL A 21 23.93 43.27 -2.00
C VAL A 21 22.54 43.43 -1.39
N SER A 22 21.69 42.41 -1.57
CA SER A 22 20.41 42.30 -0.87
C SER A 22 20.66 41.65 0.49
N THR A 23 20.82 42.49 1.51
CA THR A 23 20.79 42.11 2.91
C THR A 23 19.36 41.71 3.29
N ALA A 24 19.03 40.43 3.10
CA ALA A 24 17.82 39.86 3.67
C ALA A 24 17.90 39.90 5.20
N PRO A 25 16.85 40.37 5.92
CA PRO A 25 16.84 40.39 7.37
C PRO A 25 16.82 38.97 7.94
N PRO A 26 17.38 38.75 9.15
CA PRO A 26 17.37 37.45 9.79
C PRO A 26 15.92 37.00 10.05
N ARG A 27 15.61 35.77 9.60
CA ARG A 27 14.41 35.03 9.99
C ARG A 27 14.48 34.78 11.49
N THR A 28 13.82 35.63 12.27
CA THR A 28 13.57 35.41 13.69
C THR A 28 12.08 35.60 13.96
N ALA A 29 11.54 34.69 14.79
CA ALA A 29 10.16 34.61 15.27
C ALA A 29 9.12 34.00 14.31
N VAL A 30 9.23 32.69 14.07
CA VAL A 30 8.02 31.86 14.03
C VAL A 30 7.49 31.84 15.46
N LEU A 31 6.54 32.75 15.75
CA LEU A 31 5.71 32.68 16.94
C LEU A 31 5.02 31.31 16.93
N GLN A 32 5.49 30.44 17.83
CA GLN A 32 4.81 29.21 18.20
C GLN A 32 3.38 29.60 18.60
N ARG A 33 2.40 29.25 17.77
CA ARG A 33 1.02 29.20 18.20
C ARG A 33 0.92 28.04 19.19
N THR A 34 1.13 28.31 20.46
CA THR A 34 0.80 27.41 21.57
C THR A 34 -0.71 27.43 21.77
N THR A 35 -1.44 26.82 20.83
CA THR A 35 -2.78 26.31 21.17
C THR A 35 -2.59 25.28 22.29
N PRO A 36 -3.30 25.40 23.42
CA PRO A 36 -3.19 24.43 24.51
C PRO A 36 -3.55 23.05 23.95
N VAL A 37 -2.57 22.14 23.93
CA VAL A 37 -2.76 20.75 23.52
C VAL A 37 -3.71 20.14 24.53
N THR A 38 -4.93 19.86 24.10
CA THR A 38 -5.91 19.18 24.95
C THR A 38 -5.43 17.74 25.10
N VAL A 39 -5.01 17.40 26.32
CA VAL A 39 -4.60 16.04 26.69
C VAL A 39 -5.80 15.11 26.48
N ARG A 40 -5.65 14.12 25.61
CA ARG A 40 -6.69 13.12 25.32
C ARG A 40 -6.52 11.93 26.26
N ALA A 41 -7.59 11.19 26.52
CA ALA A 41 -7.48 9.89 27.17
C ALA A 41 -6.77 8.89 26.26
N LEU A 42 -6.08 7.91 26.86
CA LEU A 42 -5.56 6.76 26.12
C LEU A 42 -6.70 5.92 25.54
N SER A 43 -6.43 5.16 24.49
CA SER A 43 -7.40 4.20 23.95
C SER A 43 -7.69 3.10 24.97
N GLU A 44 -8.90 2.54 24.95
CA GLU A 44 -9.31 1.49 25.88
C GLU A 44 -8.32 0.30 25.95
N PRO A 45 -7.75 -0.20 24.83
CA PRO A 45 -6.74 -1.25 24.92
C PRO A 45 -5.46 -0.84 25.65
N MET A 46 -5.02 0.42 25.53
CA MET A 46 -3.83 0.91 26.22
C MET A 46 -4.12 1.21 27.69
N THR A 47 -5.32 1.69 27.99
CA THR A 47 -5.82 1.84 29.36
C THR A 47 -5.92 0.49 30.06
N ALA A 48 -6.49 -0.53 29.40
CA ALA A 48 -6.56 -1.89 29.91
C ALA A 48 -5.15 -2.48 30.09
N LEU A 49 -4.27 -2.34 29.09
CA LEU A 49 -2.87 -2.74 29.19
C LEU A 49 -2.21 -2.15 30.45
N LEU A 50 -2.31 -0.84 30.66
CA LEU A 50 -1.76 -0.20 31.86
C LEU A 50 -2.46 -0.66 33.14
N ARG A 51 -3.78 -0.81 33.17
CA ARG A 51 -4.53 -1.11 34.40
C ARG A 51 -4.34 -2.55 34.89
N ASP A 52 -4.42 -3.52 33.98
CA ASP A 52 -4.51 -4.94 34.33
C ASP A 52 -3.61 -5.86 33.49
N GLY A 53 -2.80 -5.30 32.57
CA GLY A 53 -1.92 -6.10 31.71
C GLY A 53 -2.66 -6.81 30.57
N THR A 54 -3.91 -6.46 30.29
CA THR A 54 -4.65 -7.08 29.17
C THR A 54 -3.93 -6.83 27.84
N GLY A 55 -3.65 -7.90 27.09
CA GLY A 55 -3.01 -7.83 25.77
C GLY A 55 -1.48 -7.84 25.78
N LEU A 56 -0.85 -8.17 26.92
CA LEU A 56 0.61 -8.34 27.02
C LEU A 56 1.17 -9.38 26.03
N ASP A 57 0.39 -10.41 25.69
CA ASP A 57 0.72 -11.46 24.72
C ASP A 57 0.93 -10.94 23.29
N ARG A 58 0.43 -9.74 22.98
CA ARG A 58 0.60 -9.09 21.67
C ARG A 58 2.02 -8.56 21.44
N TYR A 59 2.81 -8.41 22.50
CA TYR A 59 4.15 -7.84 22.42
C TYR A 59 5.20 -8.93 22.48
N ALA A 60 6.18 -8.87 21.58
CA ALA A 60 7.26 -9.87 21.53
C ALA A 60 8.22 -9.73 22.71
N SER A 61 8.24 -8.58 23.40
CA SER A 61 9.08 -8.35 24.57
C SER A 61 8.52 -7.33 25.56
N ARG A 62 9.06 -7.38 26.79
CA ARG A 62 8.75 -6.44 27.88
C ARG A 62 9.02 -4.99 27.50
N SER A 63 10.19 -4.73 26.93
CA SER A 63 10.60 -3.38 26.49
C SER A 63 9.71 -2.85 25.37
N GLU A 64 9.16 -3.73 24.53
CA GLU A 64 8.23 -3.36 23.47
C GLU A 64 6.88 -2.91 24.04
N ALA A 65 6.34 -3.63 25.05
CA ALA A 65 5.12 -3.22 25.74
C ALA A 65 5.28 -1.85 26.41
N VAL A 66 6.38 -1.62 27.15
CA VAL A 66 6.65 -0.31 27.78
C VAL A 66 6.77 0.79 26.72
N MET A 67 7.49 0.54 25.63
CA MET A 67 7.57 1.48 24.49
C MET A 67 6.19 1.78 23.89
N ALA A 68 5.32 0.78 23.76
CA ALA A 68 3.98 0.95 23.21
C ALA A 68 3.13 1.90 24.07
N THR A 69 3.20 1.78 25.41
CA THR A 69 2.51 2.72 26.31
C THR A 69 3.04 4.15 26.17
N ALA A 70 4.37 4.31 26.02
CA ALA A 70 5.00 5.62 25.82
C ALA A 70 4.53 6.28 24.51
N VAL A 71 4.53 5.51 23.41
CA VAL A 71 4.03 5.98 22.11
C VAL A 71 2.55 6.35 22.19
N ALA A 72 1.73 5.56 22.87
CA ALA A 72 0.31 5.85 23.07
C ALA A 72 0.09 7.16 23.87
N ALA A 73 0.87 7.37 24.93
CA ALA A 73 0.81 8.58 25.74
C ALA A 73 1.24 9.84 24.96
N VAL A 74 2.34 9.76 24.20
CA VAL A 74 2.77 10.86 23.32
C VAL A 74 1.67 11.20 22.30
N ASN A 75 1.04 10.18 21.68
CA ASN A 75 -0.05 10.39 20.74
C ASN A 75 -1.30 11.01 21.38
N ALA A 76 -1.54 10.73 22.66
CA ALA A 76 -2.60 11.33 23.46
C ALA A 76 -2.27 12.75 23.95
N GLY A 77 -1.08 13.26 23.65
CA GLY A 77 -0.63 14.59 24.09
C GLY A 77 -0.23 14.64 25.56
N TRP A 78 0.09 13.50 26.17
CA TRP A 78 0.62 13.44 27.53
C TRP A 78 2.06 13.93 27.56
N ASP A 79 2.51 14.42 28.71
CA ASP A 79 3.92 14.66 28.99
C ASP A 79 4.57 13.42 29.65
N GLU A 80 5.89 13.47 29.79
CA GLU A 80 6.66 12.35 30.34
C GLU A 80 6.25 12.03 31.78
N GLU A 81 5.97 13.06 32.57
CA GLU A 81 5.61 12.92 33.98
C GLU A 81 4.25 12.23 34.13
N THR A 82 3.24 12.65 33.37
CA THR A 82 1.91 12.03 33.35
C THR A 82 1.99 10.55 32.94
N TRP A 83 2.80 10.24 31.92
CA TRP A 83 3.01 8.85 31.49
C TRP A 83 3.71 8.02 32.57
N ARG A 84 4.75 8.56 33.24
CA ARG A 84 5.44 7.86 34.34
C ARG A 84 4.50 7.59 35.51
N LEU A 85 3.70 8.58 35.93
CA LEU A 85 2.72 8.41 37.01
C LEU A 85 1.68 7.33 36.67
N ALA A 86 1.22 7.29 35.42
CA ALA A 86 0.32 6.23 34.97
C ALA A 86 0.98 4.84 34.96
N LEU A 87 2.29 4.78 34.72
CA LEU A 87 3.09 3.55 34.80
C LEU A 87 3.32 3.09 36.24
N GLU A 88 3.45 4.01 37.19
CA GLU A 88 3.57 3.70 38.62
C GLU A 88 2.26 3.17 39.20
N GLY A 89 1.12 3.68 38.70
CA GLY A 89 -0.22 3.17 39.01
C GLY A 89 -0.68 2.01 38.13
N ALA A 90 0.18 1.50 37.24
CA ALA A 90 -0.15 0.40 36.34
C ALA A 90 -0.20 -0.95 37.07
N CYS A 91 -0.61 -2.00 36.37
CA CYS A 91 -0.54 -3.36 36.87
C CYS A 91 0.90 -3.72 37.25
N GLU A 92 1.03 -4.59 38.27
CA GLU A 92 2.34 -4.98 38.81
C GLU A 92 3.30 -5.51 37.74
N GLU A 93 2.79 -6.20 36.71
CA GLU A 93 3.62 -6.76 35.65
C GLU A 93 4.31 -5.68 34.81
N ILE A 94 3.59 -4.67 34.34
CA ILE A 94 4.15 -3.59 33.52
C ILE A 94 5.07 -2.69 34.36
N ALA A 95 4.66 -2.37 35.58
CA ALA A 95 5.50 -1.62 36.52
C ALA A 95 6.80 -2.39 36.82
N ALA A 96 6.71 -3.70 37.06
CA ALA A 96 7.88 -4.56 37.27
C ALA A 96 8.77 -4.63 36.02
N TRP A 97 8.22 -4.59 34.81
CA TRP A 97 9.02 -4.60 33.58
C TRP A 97 9.81 -3.32 33.36
N ALA A 98 9.23 -2.17 33.69
CA ALA A 98 9.94 -0.90 33.74
C ALA A 98 11.08 -0.94 34.79
N ALA A 99 10.85 -1.61 35.92
CA ALA A 99 11.81 -1.74 37.02
C ALA A 99 12.86 -2.86 36.86
N THR A 100 12.70 -3.81 35.92
CA THR A 100 13.58 -5.00 35.81
C THR A 100 14.30 -5.12 34.45
N GLN A 101 15.60 -5.38 34.49
CA GLN A 101 16.40 -5.67 33.30
C GLN A 101 16.72 -7.17 33.20
N ILE A 102 16.81 -7.69 31.98
CA ILE A 102 17.31 -9.04 31.72
C ILE A 102 18.73 -8.91 31.19
N ARG A 103 19.70 -9.50 31.88
CA ARG A 103 21.10 -9.57 31.45
C ARG A 103 21.58 -11.00 31.59
N GLN A 104 22.09 -11.58 30.51
CA GLN A 104 22.53 -12.98 30.45
C GLN A 104 21.46 -13.98 30.93
N GLY A 105 20.21 -13.79 30.53
CA GLY A 105 19.09 -14.67 30.91
C GLY A 105 18.64 -14.56 32.37
N ARG A 106 19.27 -13.70 33.18
CA ARG A 106 18.85 -13.44 34.57
C ARG A 106 18.13 -12.11 34.67
N SER A 107 16.96 -12.11 35.30
CA SER A 107 16.25 -10.88 35.66
C SER A 107 16.90 -10.25 36.88
N ARG A 108 17.17 -8.95 36.81
CA ARG A 108 17.72 -8.17 37.92
C ARG A 108 16.93 -6.87 38.05
N GLN A 109 16.63 -6.49 39.28
CA GLN A 109 16.03 -5.19 39.57
C GLN A 109 17.01 -4.09 39.15
N ARG A 110 16.50 -3.07 38.45
CA ARG A 110 17.27 -1.86 38.13
C ARG A 110 17.45 -1.04 39.39
N SER A 111 18.56 -0.31 39.48
CA SER A 111 18.64 0.79 40.45
C SER A 111 17.60 1.85 40.10
N ALA A 112 17.17 2.65 41.09
CA ALA A 112 16.20 3.72 40.85
C ALA A 112 16.64 4.67 39.71
N GLY A 113 17.92 5.09 39.71
CA GLY A 113 18.48 5.94 38.66
C GLY A 113 18.58 5.26 37.28
N ASP A 114 18.79 3.94 37.22
CA ASP A 114 18.79 3.21 35.95
C ASP A 114 17.37 3.03 35.39
N ALA A 115 16.39 2.78 36.26
CA ALA A 115 14.99 2.73 35.88
C ALA A 115 14.54 4.07 35.31
N GLU A 116 14.89 5.18 35.97
CA GLU A 116 14.58 6.52 35.51
C GLU A 116 15.23 6.84 34.15
N ARG A 117 16.53 6.56 33.98
CA ARG A 117 17.22 6.75 32.70
C ARG A 117 16.60 5.91 31.57
N HIS A 118 16.17 4.69 31.90
CA HIS A 118 15.50 3.81 30.95
C HIS A 118 14.15 4.38 30.50
N LEU A 119 13.32 4.86 31.43
CA LEU A 119 12.04 5.49 31.13
C LEU A 119 12.23 6.76 30.31
N SER A 120 13.15 7.65 30.69
CA SER A 120 13.46 8.86 29.92
C SER A 120 13.95 8.57 28.50
N THR A 121 14.79 7.54 28.34
CA THR A 121 15.24 7.12 27.01
C THR A 121 14.09 6.55 26.19
N THR A 122 13.22 5.76 26.82
CA THR A 122 12.02 5.21 26.17
C THR A 122 11.06 6.32 25.73
N TRP A 123 10.82 7.31 26.59
CA TRP A 123 10.01 8.48 26.25
C TRP A 123 10.60 9.26 25.08
N ARG A 124 11.90 9.60 25.12
CA ARG A 124 12.57 10.33 24.05
C ARG A 124 12.50 9.59 22.71
N ASN A 125 12.66 8.27 22.74
CA ASN A 125 12.50 7.41 21.57
C ASN A 125 11.04 7.38 21.08
N ALA A 126 10.05 7.38 21.98
CA ALA A 126 8.65 7.45 21.62
C ALA A 126 8.31 8.80 20.97
N VAL A 127 8.77 9.92 21.54
CA VAL A 127 8.63 11.26 20.95
C VAL A 127 9.28 11.34 19.57
N ALA A 128 10.52 10.84 19.42
CA ALA A 128 11.19 10.79 18.12
C ALA A 128 10.41 9.94 17.12
N ARG A 129 9.91 8.77 17.55
CA ARG A 129 9.13 7.86 16.71
C ARG A 129 7.81 8.49 16.26
N VAL A 130 7.12 9.20 17.15
CA VAL A 130 5.90 9.95 16.83
C VAL A 130 6.22 11.15 15.95
N ALA A 131 7.33 11.84 16.14
CA ALA A 131 7.74 12.93 15.24
C ALA A 131 8.06 12.43 13.82
N GLU A 132 8.75 11.29 13.70
CA GLU A 132 9.07 10.64 12.42
C GLU A 132 7.84 10.01 11.74
N ARG A 133 6.92 9.48 12.56
CA ARG A 133 5.70 8.80 12.15
C ARG A 133 4.55 9.34 12.98
N PRO A 134 4.08 10.57 12.71
CA PRO A 134 2.96 11.14 13.44
C PRO A 134 1.82 10.14 13.40
N PRO A 135 1.12 9.89 14.53
CA PRO A 135 -0.04 9.03 14.55
C PRO A 135 -0.92 9.49 13.41
N THR A 136 -1.34 8.56 12.57
CA THR A 136 -2.21 8.90 11.45
C THR A 136 -3.39 9.63 12.06
N GLY A 137 -3.47 10.94 11.82
CA GLY A 137 -4.42 11.81 12.50
C GLY A 137 -5.79 11.19 12.33
N ASP A 138 -6.52 11.05 13.44
CA ASP A 138 -7.88 10.51 13.49
C ASP A 138 -8.16 9.39 12.46
N HIS A 139 -8.09 8.13 12.89
CA HIS A 139 -8.44 6.97 12.06
C HIS A 139 -9.70 7.21 11.21
N PHE A 140 -10.72 7.89 11.75
CA PHE A 140 -11.93 8.23 10.99
C PHE A 140 -11.64 9.19 9.83
N THR A 141 -10.86 10.23 10.04
CA THR A 141 -10.39 11.15 8.99
C THR A 141 -9.64 10.39 7.89
N VAL A 142 -8.70 9.50 8.24
CA VAL A 142 -7.94 8.72 7.24
C VAL A 142 -8.85 7.79 6.46
N GLN A 143 -9.75 7.08 7.13
CA GLN A 143 -10.71 6.21 6.45
C GLN A 143 -11.69 7.00 5.58
N ALA A 144 -12.11 8.19 6.01
CA ALA A 144 -12.94 9.08 5.22
C ALA A 144 -12.20 9.56 3.95
N GLU A 145 -10.94 9.98 4.07
CA GLU A 145 -10.12 10.36 2.91
C GLU A 145 -9.89 9.17 1.95
N LEU A 146 -9.62 7.97 2.46
CA LEU A 146 -9.49 6.77 1.64
C LEU A 146 -10.82 6.38 0.95
N ALA A 147 -11.95 6.59 1.62
CA ALA A 147 -13.28 6.40 1.04
C ALA A 147 -13.54 7.43 -0.08
N GLU A 148 -13.21 8.70 0.13
CA GLU A 148 -13.31 9.76 -0.87
C GLU A 148 -12.47 9.47 -2.12
N ILE A 149 -11.24 8.96 -1.95
CA ILE A 149 -10.41 8.55 -3.09
C ILE A 149 -11.08 7.41 -3.87
N ASP A 150 -11.63 6.40 -3.19
CA ASP A 150 -12.29 5.25 -3.82
C ASP A 150 -13.61 5.62 -4.51
N LEU A 151 -14.37 6.55 -3.92
CA LEU A 151 -15.54 7.18 -4.54
C LEU A 151 -15.13 7.95 -5.81
N THR A 152 -14.05 8.74 -5.73
CA THR A 152 -13.53 9.48 -6.89
C THR A 152 -13.10 8.53 -8.01
N ILE A 153 -12.43 7.42 -7.70
CA ILE A 153 -12.08 6.37 -8.68
C ILE A 153 -13.35 5.83 -9.35
N SER A 154 -14.39 5.56 -8.56
CA SER A 154 -15.64 4.94 -9.03
C SER A 154 -16.50 5.91 -9.85
N ALA A 155 -16.46 7.20 -9.52
CA ALA A 155 -17.16 8.28 -10.23
C ALA A 155 -16.57 8.59 -11.62
N HIS A 156 -15.33 8.19 -11.89
CA HIS A 156 -14.64 8.45 -13.17
C HIS A 156 -14.29 7.17 -13.94
N PRO A 157 -15.29 6.34 -14.30
CA PRO A 157 -15.06 5.02 -14.89
C PRO A 157 -14.35 5.07 -16.25
N HIS A 158 -14.54 6.15 -17.01
CA HIS A 158 -13.93 6.39 -18.31
C HIS A 158 -12.39 6.46 -18.27
N LEU A 159 -11.81 6.89 -17.15
CA LEU A 159 -10.35 6.89 -16.94
C LEU A 159 -9.78 5.47 -17.00
N TRP A 160 -10.57 4.50 -16.53
CA TRP A 160 -10.19 3.11 -16.39
C TRP A 160 -10.64 2.22 -17.56
N GLY A 161 -11.31 2.79 -18.56
CA GLY A 161 -11.77 2.09 -19.76
C GLY A 161 -10.72 1.97 -20.87
N LYS A 162 -9.66 2.79 -20.80
CA LYS A 162 -8.55 2.81 -21.78
C LYS A 162 -7.69 1.54 -21.69
N ALA A 163 -6.86 1.28 -22.70
CA ALA A 163 -6.03 0.05 -22.77
C ALA A 163 -5.20 -0.24 -21.49
N SER A 164 -4.63 0.78 -20.84
CA SER A 164 -3.90 0.62 -19.57
C SER A 164 -4.77 0.75 -18.32
N GLY A 165 -5.95 1.34 -18.44
CA GLY A 165 -6.84 1.75 -17.36
C GLY A 165 -7.19 0.62 -16.37
N PRO A 166 -7.53 -0.59 -16.82
CA PRO A 166 -7.80 -1.71 -15.90
C PRO A 166 -6.60 -2.08 -15.01
N SER A 167 -5.38 -1.95 -15.54
CA SER A 167 -4.17 -2.24 -14.75
C SER A 167 -3.89 -1.12 -13.76
N ASP A 168 -4.05 0.13 -14.20
CA ASP A 168 -3.85 1.33 -13.37
C ASP A 168 -4.83 1.33 -12.19
N ARG A 169 -6.11 1.04 -12.45
CA ARG A 169 -7.14 0.90 -11.40
C ARG A 169 -6.82 -0.23 -10.44
N ALA A 170 -6.40 -1.39 -10.94
CA ALA A 170 -6.07 -2.54 -10.09
C ALA A 170 -4.92 -2.23 -9.13
N VAL A 171 -3.86 -1.59 -9.62
CA VAL A 171 -2.72 -1.15 -8.81
C VAL A 171 -3.17 -0.14 -7.74
N LEU A 172 -3.95 0.86 -8.11
CA LEU A 172 -4.44 1.87 -7.17
C LEU A 172 -5.34 1.27 -6.08
N GLN A 173 -6.23 0.34 -6.44
CA GLN A 173 -7.10 -0.33 -5.47
C GLN A 173 -6.35 -1.25 -4.51
N VAL A 174 -5.23 -1.86 -4.94
CA VAL A 174 -4.35 -2.58 -4.02
C VAL A 174 -3.66 -1.63 -3.05
N LEU A 175 -3.18 -0.47 -3.50
CA LEU A 175 -2.61 0.51 -2.60
C LEU A 175 -3.65 1.04 -1.60
N LEU A 176 -4.89 1.27 -2.03
CA LEU A 176 -6.00 1.63 -1.14
C LEU A 176 -6.28 0.54 -0.10
N ALA A 177 -6.24 -0.74 -0.48
CA ALA A 177 -6.41 -1.83 0.46
C ALA A 177 -5.29 -1.86 1.52
N ILE A 178 -4.03 -1.76 1.09
CA ILE A 178 -2.87 -1.69 2.00
C ILE A 178 -2.97 -0.46 2.91
N ALA A 179 -3.40 0.68 2.36
CA ALA A 179 -3.62 1.92 3.10
C ALA A 179 -4.71 1.78 4.18
N ARG A 180 -5.82 1.11 3.87
CA ARG A 180 -6.91 0.85 4.83
C ARG A 180 -6.46 -0.06 5.95
N GLU A 181 -5.79 -1.17 5.62
CA GLU A 181 -5.25 -2.13 6.59
C GLU A 181 -4.24 -1.47 7.53
N ALA A 182 -3.36 -0.62 6.99
CA ALA A 182 -2.35 0.09 7.78
C ALA A 182 -2.86 1.42 8.37
N CYS A 183 -4.13 1.78 8.13
CA CYS A 183 -4.74 3.07 8.46
C CYS A 183 -3.78 4.25 8.16
N THR A 184 -3.36 4.38 6.91
CA THR A 184 -2.45 5.45 6.46
C THR A 184 -2.70 5.86 5.02
N LEU A 185 -2.53 7.15 4.71
CA LEU A 185 -2.52 7.66 3.34
C LEU A 185 -1.18 7.42 2.62
N THR A 186 -0.16 6.92 3.34
CA THR A 186 1.19 6.68 2.82
C THR A 186 1.61 5.21 2.94
N PRO A 187 0.85 4.25 2.37
CA PRO A 187 1.19 2.84 2.46
C PRO A 187 2.61 2.53 1.96
N SER A 188 3.31 1.66 2.69
CA SER A 188 4.55 1.04 2.24
C SER A 188 4.22 -0.22 1.44
N ALA A 189 4.57 -0.24 0.16
CA ALA A 189 4.20 -1.34 -0.74
C ALA A 189 5.28 -1.58 -1.80
N SER A 190 5.81 -2.81 -1.85
CA SER A 190 6.78 -3.19 -2.88
C SER A 190 6.09 -3.49 -4.22
N THR A 191 6.78 -3.27 -5.34
CA THR A 191 6.26 -3.61 -6.68
C THR A 191 5.81 -5.07 -6.79
N ARG A 192 6.48 -5.99 -6.08
CA ARG A 192 6.14 -7.42 -6.06
C ARG A 192 4.84 -7.69 -5.29
N GLN A 193 4.71 -7.11 -4.08
CA GLN A 193 3.48 -7.19 -3.30
C GLN A 193 2.30 -6.65 -4.10
N VAL A 194 2.45 -5.46 -4.69
CA VAL A 194 1.40 -4.87 -5.53
C VAL A 194 1.09 -5.77 -6.74
N SER A 195 2.11 -6.36 -7.37
CA SER A 195 1.97 -7.29 -8.50
C SER A 195 1.19 -8.55 -8.15
N GLU A 196 1.44 -9.12 -6.97
CA GLU A 196 0.72 -10.29 -6.45
C GLU A 196 -0.75 -9.98 -6.25
N HIS A 197 -1.06 -8.94 -5.46
CA HIS A 197 -2.42 -8.57 -5.10
C HIS A 197 -3.23 -8.02 -6.29
N ALA A 198 -2.59 -7.27 -7.20
CA ALA A 198 -3.27 -6.71 -8.38
C ALA A 198 -3.33 -7.71 -9.54
N ASN A 199 -2.68 -8.87 -9.40
CA ASN A 199 -2.58 -9.90 -10.42
C ASN A 199 -2.08 -9.36 -11.78
N VAL A 200 -1.02 -8.54 -11.75
CA VAL A 200 -0.35 -7.98 -12.94
C VAL A 200 1.15 -8.16 -12.83
N SER A 201 1.90 -8.10 -13.94
CA SER A 201 3.35 -8.25 -13.89
C SER A 201 4.04 -7.10 -13.12
N PRO A 202 5.22 -7.31 -12.52
CA PRO A 202 5.97 -6.23 -11.87
C PRO A 202 6.26 -5.05 -12.81
N THR A 203 6.58 -5.31 -14.08
CA THR A 203 6.78 -4.26 -15.10
C THR A 203 5.50 -3.47 -15.34
N THR A 204 4.34 -4.13 -15.34
CA THR A 204 3.03 -3.48 -15.42
C THR A 204 2.78 -2.59 -14.22
N VAL A 205 3.12 -3.04 -13.00
CA VAL A 205 3.01 -2.23 -11.78
C VAL A 205 3.88 -0.98 -11.87
N THR A 206 5.16 -1.11 -12.23
CA THR A 206 6.06 0.05 -12.35
C THR A 206 5.54 1.08 -13.37
N ASN A 207 5.06 0.61 -14.52
CA ASN A 207 4.49 1.49 -15.54
C ASN A 207 3.16 2.11 -15.09
N ALA A 208 2.32 1.37 -14.36
CA ALA A 208 1.09 1.88 -13.78
C ALA A 208 1.35 2.95 -12.72
N LEU A 209 2.26 2.71 -11.77
CA LEU A 209 2.65 3.68 -10.75
C LEU A 209 3.18 4.98 -11.38
N ARG A 210 3.99 4.88 -12.46
CA ARG A 210 4.44 6.07 -13.20
C ARG A 210 3.27 6.85 -13.83
N ARG A 211 2.32 6.16 -14.45
CA ARG A 211 1.12 6.81 -15.04
C ARG A 211 0.21 7.41 -13.98
N LEU A 212 -0.05 6.69 -12.89
CA LEU A 212 -0.84 7.14 -11.76
C LEU A 212 -0.19 8.37 -11.11
N ALA A 213 1.13 8.38 -10.97
CA ALA A 213 1.86 9.54 -10.46
C ALA A 213 1.76 10.75 -11.40
N LYS A 214 1.91 10.53 -12.71
CA LYS A 214 1.70 11.58 -13.71
C LYS A 214 0.27 12.13 -13.68
N ALA A 215 -0.72 11.28 -13.37
CA ALA A 215 -2.13 11.64 -13.27
C ALA A 215 -2.54 12.15 -11.87
N GLY A 216 -1.60 12.33 -10.94
CA GLY A 216 -1.87 12.90 -9.61
C GLY A 216 -2.56 11.98 -8.61
N TRP A 217 -2.66 10.67 -8.89
CA TRP A 217 -3.31 9.70 -7.98
C TRP A 217 -2.38 9.19 -6.88
N VAL A 218 -1.08 9.17 -7.15
CA VAL A 218 -0.06 8.70 -6.19
C VAL A 218 1.18 9.57 -6.28
N ARG A 219 1.92 9.67 -5.18
CA ARG A 219 3.26 10.27 -5.17
C ARG A 219 4.18 9.38 -4.37
N GLN A 220 5.41 9.18 -4.84
CA GLN A 220 6.39 8.43 -4.07
C GLN A 220 7.01 9.35 -3.02
N ASP A 221 6.77 9.06 -1.74
CA ASP A 221 7.31 9.86 -0.63
C ASP A 221 8.71 9.40 -0.24
N SER A 222 8.99 8.09 -0.37
CA SER A 222 10.33 7.55 -0.16
C SER A 222 10.65 6.44 -1.16
N PRO A 223 11.87 6.45 -1.75
CA PRO A 223 12.33 5.35 -2.59
C PRO A 223 12.52 4.07 -1.76
N ALA A 224 12.56 2.92 -2.43
CA ALA A 224 12.96 1.68 -1.77
C ALA A 224 14.40 1.80 -1.26
N GLN A 225 14.65 1.41 -0.01
CA GLN A 225 15.98 1.46 0.60
C GLN A 225 16.28 0.13 1.31
N GLY A 226 17.28 -0.60 0.84
CA GLY A 226 17.64 -1.89 1.42
C GLY A 226 16.45 -2.87 1.40
N THR A 227 16.02 -3.35 2.57
CA THR A 227 14.84 -4.22 2.72
C THR A 227 13.52 -3.43 2.77
N LEU A 228 13.56 -2.11 2.93
CA LEU A 228 12.37 -1.29 3.08
C LEU A 228 11.70 -1.07 1.72
N ALA A 229 10.39 -1.36 1.68
CA ALA A 229 9.56 -1.07 0.52
C ALA A 229 9.36 0.45 0.37
N PRO A 230 9.20 0.94 -0.86
CA PRO A 230 8.90 2.36 -1.09
C PRO A 230 7.55 2.73 -0.46
N THR A 231 7.44 3.98 -0.02
CA THR A 231 6.18 4.55 0.48
C THR A 231 5.51 5.38 -0.60
N TRP A 232 4.20 5.20 -0.73
CA TRP A 232 3.38 5.85 -1.75
C TRP A 232 2.29 6.66 -1.06
N ARG A 233 2.31 7.98 -1.21
CA ARG A 233 1.20 8.83 -0.80
C ARG A 233 0.06 8.70 -1.80
N LEU A 234 -1.11 8.34 -1.30
CA LEU A 234 -2.36 8.35 -2.04
C LEU A 234 -2.90 9.78 -2.08
N LEU A 235 -3.35 10.19 -3.26
CA LEU A 235 -3.81 11.54 -3.53
C LEU A 235 -5.13 11.48 -4.29
N ARG A 236 -5.95 12.52 -4.10
CA ARG A 236 -7.12 12.78 -4.93
C ARG A 236 -6.75 13.90 -5.91
N PRO A 237 -6.74 13.67 -7.24
CA PRO A 237 -6.46 14.74 -8.18
C PRO A 237 -7.56 15.81 -8.10
N GLU A 238 -7.16 17.09 -8.01
CA GLU A 238 -8.09 18.23 -7.86
C GLU A 238 -8.79 18.59 -9.19
N ASP A 239 -8.11 18.40 -10.32
CA ASP A 239 -8.56 18.85 -11.65
C ASP A 239 -9.35 17.79 -12.44
N LEU A 240 -10.12 16.92 -11.76
CA LEU A 240 -10.96 15.95 -12.48
C LEU A 240 -12.25 16.61 -12.97
N PRO A 241 -12.65 16.37 -14.23
CA PRO A 241 -13.95 16.83 -14.72
C PRO A 241 -15.07 16.17 -13.92
N ALA A 242 -16.20 16.84 -13.76
CA ALA A 242 -17.37 16.25 -13.09
C ALA A 242 -17.73 14.88 -13.68
N PRO A 243 -18.22 13.94 -12.86
CA PRO A 243 -18.62 12.62 -13.33
C PRO A 243 -19.72 12.74 -14.38
N ALA A 244 -19.72 11.83 -15.35
CA ALA A 244 -20.78 11.79 -16.36
C ALA A 244 -22.14 11.58 -15.67
N PRO A 245 -23.22 12.25 -16.12
CA PRO A 245 -24.52 12.22 -15.45
C PRO A 245 -25.09 10.80 -15.32
N GLU A 246 -24.85 9.93 -16.32
CA GLU A 246 -25.22 8.52 -16.25
C GLU A 246 -24.53 7.78 -15.09
N VAL A 247 -23.27 8.09 -14.81
CA VAL A 247 -22.51 7.47 -13.72
C VAL A 247 -23.00 8.02 -12.38
N ALA A 248 -23.19 9.33 -12.28
CA ALA A 248 -23.73 9.99 -11.09
C ALA A 248 -25.11 9.40 -10.72
N ALA A 249 -26.02 9.32 -11.69
CA ALA A 249 -27.36 8.75 -11.48
C ALA A 249 -27.30 7.28 -11.04
N VAL A 250 -26.38 6.48 -11.57
CA VAL A 250 -26.23 5.09 -11.09
C VAL A 250 -25.69 5.06 -9.67
N LEU A 251 -24.64 5.84 -9.36
CA LEU A 251 -24.04 5.88 -8.03
C LEU A 251 -25.01 6.38 -6.95
N GLU A 252 -25.85 7.36 -7.25
CA GLU A 252 -26.91 7.86 -6.34
C GLU A 252 -27.97 6.80 -6.00
N ASN A 253 -28.21 5.86 -6.94
CA ASN A 253 -29.16 4.76 -6.77
C ASN A 253 -28.53 3.48 -6.22
N LEU A 254 -27.21 3.45 -6.00
CA LEU A 254 -26.57 2.34 -5.29
C LEU A 254 -26.86 2.48 -3.79
N PRO A 255 -27.21 1.38 -3.09
CA PRO A 255 -27.36 1.44 -1.65
C PRO A 255 -26.04 1.89 -1.03
N VAL A 256 -26.13 2.79 -0.05
CA VAL A 256 -25.00 3.18 0.77
C VAL A 256 -24.56 1.93 1.53
N LEU A 257 -23.52 1.25 1.03
CA LEU A 257 -22.94 0.13 1.73
C LEU A 257 -22.35 0.66 3.05
N PRO A 258 -22.70 0.07 4.21
CA PRO A 258 -22.14 0.49 5.48
C PRO A 258 -20.61 0.54 5.39
N LEU A 259 -19.98 1.56 5.96
CA LEU A 259 -18.53 1.73 5.92
C LEU A 259 -17.79 0.45 6.34
N ALA A 260 -18.29 -0.27 7.35
CA ALA A 260 -17.76 -1.57 7.77
C ALA A 260 -17.76 -2.64 6.64
N ALA A 261 -18.82 -2.70 5.82
CA ALA A 261 -18.89 -3.59 4.67
C ALA A 261 -18.01 -3.11 3.50
N ALA A 262 -17.73 -1.81 3.40
CA ALA A 262 -16.76 -1.27 2.44
C ALA A 262 -15.30 -1.52 2.88
N LEU A 263 -15.03 -1.45 4.17
CA LEU A 263 -13.71 -1.69 4.78
C LEU A 263 -13.36 -3.19 4.86
N GLY A 264 -14.36 -4.06 5.05
CA GLY A 264 -14.20 -5.52 5.08
C GLY A 264 -14.26 -6.20 3.71
N ARG A 265 -14.35 -5.45 2.60
CA ARG A 265 -14.35 -6.03 1.25
C ARG A 265 -12.98 -6.63 0.93
N THR A 266 -12.81 -7.91 1.20
CA THR A 266 -11.74 -8.71 0.61
C THR A 266 -11.97 -8.74 -0.90
N SER A 267 -11.14 -8.03 -1.65
CA SER A 267 -11.27 -8.02 -3.10
C SER A 267 -11.03 -9.43 -3.64
N VAL A 268 -12.00 -9.94 -4.41
CA VAL A 268 -11.90 -11.27 -5.02
C VAL A 268 -10.80 -11.36 -6.07
N ARG A 269 -10.20 -10.22 -6.46
CA ARG A 269 -9.16 -10.13 -7.50
C ARG A 269 -7.91 -10.91 -7.22
N ALA A 270 -7.55 -11.06 -5.95
CA ALA A 270 -6.38 -11.81 -5.55
C ALA A 270 -6.64 -13.33 -5.57
N HIS A 271 -7.88 -13.78 -5.80
CA HIS A 271 -8.23 -15.19 -5.84
C HIS A 271 -7.73 -15.88 -7.12
N ASP A 272 -7.42 -17.17 -7.00
CA ASP A 272 -6.96 -18.01 -8.10
C ASP A 272 -7.96 -18.09 -9.26
N ALA A 273 -9.27 -18.07 -8.97
CA ALA A 273 -10.34 -18.03 -9.96
C ALA A 273 -10.22 -16.85 -10.95
N PHE A 274 -9.63 -15.73 -10.52
CA PHE A 274 -9.42 -14.54 -11.33
C PHE A 274 -7.98 -14.37 -11.82
N SER A 275 -7.12 -15.35 -11.54
CA SER A 275 -5.75 -15.37 -12.04
C SER A 275 -5.73 -15.42 -13.56
N HIS A 276 -4.82 -14.68 -14.20
CA HIS A 276 -4.62 -14.81 -15.64
C HIS A 276 -3.61 -15.93 -15.89
N SER A 277 -4.09 -17.17 -16.04
CA SER A 277 -3.26 -18.33 -16.32
C SER A 277 -3.48 -18.86 -17.74
N ILE A 278 -2.48 -19.54 -18.30
CA ILE A 278 -2.58 -20.21 -19.61
C ILE A 278 -3.61 -21.35 -19.54
N HIS A 279 -3.79 -21.94 -18.36
CA HIS A 279 -4.63 -23.12 -18.12
C HIS A 279 -6.07 -22.76 -17.73
N GLY A 280 -6.39 -21.46 -17.63
CA GLY A 280 -7.71 -20.96 -17.28
C GLY A 280 -7.70 -19.87 -16.20
N GLY A 281 -8.89 -19.42 -15.83
CA GLY A 281 -9.13 -18.27 -14.95
C GLY A 281 -9.89 -17.14 -15.67
N LEU A 282 -10.78 -16.47 -14.93
CA LEU A 282 -11.71 -15.47 -15.47
C LEU A 282 -11.04 -14.12 -15.77
N GLY A 283 -9.88 -13.90 -15.17
CA GLY A 283 -9.07 -12.69 -15.32
C GLY A 283 -9.62 -11.47 -14.59
N ARG A 284 -8.78 -10.42 -14.54
CA ARG A 284 -9.03 -9.17 -13.79
C ARG A 284 -10.29 -8.39 -14.19
N ILE A 285 -10.73 -8.50 -15.44
CA ILE A 285 -11.93 -7.79 -15.90
C ILE A 285 -13.17 -8.42 -15.26
N ALA A 286 -13.24 -9.75 -15.21
CA ALA A 286 -14.31 -10.45 -14.54
C ALA A 286 -14.32 -10.14 -13.03
N ALA A 287 -13.15 -10.14 -12.40
CA ALA A 287 -13.01 -9.77 -10.98
C ALA A 287 -13.55 -8.35 -10.71
N ARG A 288 -13.23 -7.39 -11.58
CA ARG A 288 -13.76 -6.03 -11.48
C ARG A 288 -15.29 -5.99 -11.58
N LEU A 289 -15.89 -6.78 -12.47
CA LEU A 289 -17.35 -6.82 -12.60
C LEU A 289 -18.00 -7.43 -11.35
N VAL A 290 -17.40 -8.46 -10.75
CA VAL A 290 -17.87 -9.04 -9.48
C VAL A 290 -17.74 -8.03 -8.34
N ASP A 291 -16.65 -7.27 -8.26
CA ASP A 291 -16.47 -6.23 -7.24
C ASP A 291 -17.47 -5.06 -7.36
N LEU A 292 -18.03 -4.83 -8.55
CA LEU A 292 -19.06 -3.81 -8.78
C LEU A 292 -20.45 -4.30 -8.35
N LEU A 293 -20.65 -5.61 -8.23
CA LEU A 293 -21.92 -6.18 -7.79
C LEU A 293 -22.01 -6.18 -6.27
N ASP A 294 -23.21 -5.96 -5.77
CA ASP A 294 -23.54 -5.99 -4.36
C ASP A 294 -23.17 -7.35 -3.73
N PRO A 295 -22.35 -7.39 -2.66
CA PRO A 295 -21.98 -8.63 -1.99
C PRO A 295 -23.17 -9.38 -1.37
N THR A 296 -24.28 -8.70 -1.06
CA THR A 296 -25.48 -9.35 -0.52
C THR A 296 -26.35 -9.99 -1.61
N GLY A 297 -26.07 -9.67 -2.89
CA GLY A 297 -26.89 -10.12 -4.02
C GLY A 297 -28.31 -9.52 -4.07
N ALA A 298 -28.62 -8.56 -3.18
CA ALA A 298 -29.93 -7.91 -3.13
C ALA A 298 -30.14 -7.00 -4.35
N GLN A 299 -29.09 -6.29 -4.78
CA GLN A 299 -29.15 -5.45 -5.96
C GLN A 299 -28.78 -6.19 -7.25
N ARG A 300 -29.54 -5.91 -8.32
CA ARG A 300 -29.24 -6.31 -9.70
C ARG A 300 -28.78 -5.11 -10.51
N LEU A 301 -27.75 -5.30 -11.33
CA LEU A 301 -27.26 -4.28 -12.26
C LEU A 301 -27.49 -4.73 -13.70
N THR A 302 -28.06 -3.85 -14.52
CA THR A 302 -28.19 -4.07 -15.96
C THR A 302 -26.83 -4.01 -16.65
N ALA A 303 -26.73 -4.58 -17.86
CA ALA A 303 -25.51 -4.48 -18.66
C ALA A 303 -25.11 -3.03 -18.97
N ALA A 304 -26.08 -2.12 -19.09
CA ALA A 304 -25.85 -0.69 -19.30
C ALA A 304 -25.27 -0.01 -18.04
N GLN A 305 -25.80 -0.33 -16.86
CA GLN A 305 -25.25 0.17 -15.59
C GLN A 305 -23.83 -0.38 -15.34
N LEU A 306 -23.60 -1.67 -15.59
CA LEU A 306 -22.26 -2.25 -15.52
C LEU A 306 -21.30 -1.60 -16.52
N GLN A 307 -21.76 -1.27 -17.73
CA GLN A 307 -20.99 -0.53 -18.71
C GLN A 307 -20.62 0.86 -18.19
N ALA A 308 -21.59 1.61 -17.64
CA ALA A 308 -21.36 2.92 -17.07
C ALA A 308 -20.35 2.86 -15.91
N LEU A 309 -20.56 2.01 -14.90
CA LEU A 309 -19.70 1.88 -13.71
C LEU A 309 -18.31 1.29 -13.99
N SER A 310 -18.20 0.43 -15.01
CA SER A 310 -16.92 -0.16 -15.38
C SER A 310 -16.16 0.70 -16.43
N GLY A 311 -16.83 1.58 -17.16
CA GLY A 311 -16.25 2.30 -18.28
C GLY A 311 -15.73 1.37 -19.39
N LEU A 312 -16.09 0.08 -19.35
CA LEU A 312 -15.72 -0.91 -20.35
C LEU A 312 -16.74 -0.87 -21.48
N HIS A 313 -16.33 -1.28 -22.68
CA HIS A 313 -17.27 -1.42 -23.79
C HIS A 313 -18.33 -2.50 -23.50
N ARG A 314 -19.59 -2.28 -23.93
CA ARG A 314 -20.72 -3.20 -23.71
C ARG A 314 -20.39 -4.65 -24.09
N ARG A 315 -19.78 -4.86 -25.26
CA ARG A 315 -19.32 -6.18 -25.73
C ARG A 315 -18.39 -6.88 -24.73
N THR A 316 -17.49 -6.13 -24.10
CA THR A 316 -16.56 -6.65 -23.10
C THR A 316 -17.30 -7.04 -21.82
N VAL A 317 -18.23 -6.19 -21.36
CA VAL A 317 -19.09 -6.48 -20.21
C VAL A 317 -19.87 -7.77 -20.44
N THR A 318 -20.62 -7.87 -21.56
CA THR A 318 -21.42 -9.06 -21.89
C THR A 318 -20.57 -10.32 -21.98
N LYS A 319 -19.39 -10.25 -22.61
CA LYS A 319 -18.46 -11.39 -22.68
C LYS A 319 -18.08 -11.90 -21.29
N HIS A 320 -17.68 -11.00 -20.38
CA HIS A 320 -17.23 -11.39 -19.04
C HIS A 320 -18.38 -11.77 -18.11
N VAL A 321 -19.55 -11.13 -18.21
CA VAL A 321 -20.76 -11.55 -17.50
C VAL A 321 -21.16 -12.97 -17.88
N ARG A 322 -21.10 -13.32 -19.18
CA ARG A 322 -21.37 -14.70 -19.61
C ARG A 322 -20.37 -15.70 -19.03
N ALA A 323 -19.09 -15.36 -19.01
CA ALA A 323 -18.06 -16.22 -18.41
C ALA A 323 -18.28 -16.39 -16.89
N LEU A 324 -18.65 -15.32 -16.20
CA LEU A 324 -18.98 -15.36 -14.77
C LEU A 324 -20.22 -16.22 -14.50
N ALA A 325 -21.24 -16.14 -15.35
CA ALA A 325 -22.47 -16.91 -15.21
C ALA A 325 -22.23 -18.41 -15.44
N LEU A 326 -21.40 -18.75 -16.43
CA LEU A 326 -20.97 -20.14 -16.67
C LEU A 326 -20.17 -20.72 -15.50
N ALA A 327 -19.46 -19.87 -14.76
CA ALA A 327 -18.70 -20.25 -13.56
C ALA A 327 -19.51 -20.16 -12.26
N GLY A 328 -20.84 -19.95 -12.33
CA GLY A 328 -21.70 -19.90 -11.13
C GLY A 328 -21.53 -18.66 -10.23
N LEU A 329 -20.67 -17.71 -10.60
CA LEU A 329 -20.36 -16.54 -9.74
C LEU A 329 -21.41 -15.42 -9.83
N VAL A 330 -22.18 -15.40 -10.92
CA VAL A 330 -23.26 -14.43 -11.13
C VAL A 330 -24.48 -15.11 -11.73
N GLU A 331 -25.65 -14.57 -11.44
CA GLU A 331 -26.90 -14.95 -12.08
C GLU A 331 -27.33 -13.83 -13.03
N VAL A 332 -27.81 -14.20 -14.21
CA VAL A 332 -28.27 -13.28 -15.25
C VAL A 332 -29.72 -13.58 -15.58
N ASP A 333 -30.59 -12.58 -15.44
CA ASP A 333 -32.00 -12.65 -15.81
C ASP A 333 -32.45 -11.38 -16.58
N HIS A 334 -33.75 -11.24 -16.81
CA HIS A 334 -34.33 -10.06 -17.46
C HIS A 334 -34.20 -8.77 -16.64
N ARG A 335 -33.97 -8.85 -15.32
CA ARG A 335 -33.81 -7.71 -14.42
C ARG A 335 -32.35 -7.24 -14.33
N GLY A 336 -31.40 -8.12 -14.61
CA GLY A 336 -29.99 -7.77 -14.72
C GLY A 336 -29.08 -8.88 -14.23
N VAL A 337 -27.92 -8.46 -13.73
CA VAL A 337 -26.87 -9.33 -13.20
C VAL A 337 -26.80 -9.14 -11.69
N ARG A 338 -26.80 -10.24 -10.92
CA ARG A 338 -26.49 -10.23 -9.49
C ARG A 338 -25.33 -11.18 -9.17
N ARG A 339 -24.63 -10.90 -8.08
CA ARG A 339 -23.63 -11.79 -7.50
C ARG A 339 -24.32 -12.95 -6.78
N VAL A 340 -23.76 -14.15 -6.91
CA VAL A 340 -24.29 -15.40 -6.28
C VAL A 340 -23.37 -15.91 -5.15
N LEU A 341 -22.19 -15.32 -5.01
CA LEU A 341 -21.29 -15.65 -3.90
C LEU A 341 -21.94 -15.35 -2.55
N GLU A 342 -21.68 -16.24 -1.59
CA GLU A 342 -22.16 -16.11 -0.23
C GLU A 342 -21.61 -14.84 0.46
N THR A 343 -22.38 -14.31 1.40
CA THR A 343 -21.96 -13.15 2.20
C THR A 343 -20.95 -13.56 3.28
N ASP A 344 -21.01 -14.82 3.74
CA ASP A 344 -19.99 -15.38 4.62
C ASP A 344 -18.66 -15.50 3.89
N ALA A 345 -17.60 -14.98 4.50
CA ALA A 345 -16.30 -14.89 3.86
C ALA A 345 -15.63 -16.26 3.66
N ALA A 346 -15.87 -17.22 4.56
CA ALA A 346 -15.30 -18.56 4.45
C ALA A 346 -16.00 -19.36 3.35
N ALA A 347 -17.33 -19.34 3.32
CA ALA A 347 -18.09 -20.02 2.26
C ALA A 347 -17.86 -19.38 0.88
N ALA A 348 -17.72 -18.06 0.81
CA ALA A 348 -17.34 -17.38 -0.42
C ALA A 348 -15.93 -17.79 -0.92
N ALA A 349 -14.99 -18.02 0.00
CA ALA A 349 -13.65 -18.49 -0.35
C ALA A 349 -13.70 -19.94 -0.88
N GLU A 350 -14.45 -20.83 -0.21
CA GLU A 350 -14.63 -22.23 -0.65
C GLU A 350 -15.24 -22.31 -2.05
N HIS A 351 -16.32 -21.57 -2.32
CA HIS A 351 -16.92 -21.50 -3.66
C HIS A 351 -15.91 -21.00 -4.70
N LEU A 352 -15.11 -19.98 -4.36
CA LEU A 352 -14.09 -19.47 -5.27
C LEU A 352 -12.95 -20.47 -5.52
N ASP A 353 -12.65 -21.34 -4.55
CA ASP A 353 -11.70 -22.44 -4.69
C ASP A 353 -12.25 -23.53 -5.62
N ASP A 354 -13.53 -23.90 -5.50
CA ASP A 354 -14.20 -24.82 -6.43
C ASP A 354 -14.15 -24.30 -7.87
N VAL A 355 -14.50 -23.03 -8.07
CA VAL A 355 -14.41 -22.37 -9.38
C VAL A 355 -12.97 -22.32 -9.89
N ALA A 356 -11.97 -22.12 -9.01
CA ALA A 356 -10.57 -22.20 -9.41
C ALA A 356 -10.13 -23.62 -9.76
N GLY A 357 -10.74 -24.65 -9.16
CA GLY A 357 -10.59 -26.06 -9.48
C GLY A 357 -11.09 -26.36 -10.89
N GLU A 358 -12.34 -25.99 -11.17
CA GLU A 358 -12.99 -26.18 -12.49
C GLU A 358 -12.26 -25.44 -13.61
N LEU A 359 -11.78 -24.22 -13.34
CA LEU A 359 -11.02 -23.42 -14.29
C LEU A 359 -9.54 -23.84 -14.41
N GLY A 360 -9.08 -24.81 -13.63
CA GLY A 360 -7.67 -25.24 -13.62
C GLY A 360 -6.67 -24.17 -13.17
N SER A 361 -7.13 -23.15 -12.43
CA SER A 361 -6.31 -22.03 -11.94
C SER A 361 -5.88 -22.19 -10.48
N THR A 362 -6.21 -23.31 -9.84
CA THR A 362 -5.83 -23.62 -8.45
C THR A 362 -4.32 -23.52 -8.20
N GLY A 363 -3.97 -22.84 -7.11
CA GLY A 363 -2.62 -22.66 -6.59
C GLY A 363 -1.74 -21.72 -7.41
N VAL A 364 -2.26 -20.97 -8.39
CA VAL A 364 -1.44 -20.07 -9.22
C VAL A 364 -0.84 -18.94 -8.38
N VAL A 365 -1.64 -18.34 -7.49
CA VAL A 365 -1.24 -17.28 -6.57
C VAL A 365 -0.27 -17.82 -5.54
N ALA A 366 -0.55 -18.99 -4.97
CA ALA A 366 0.37 -19.66 -4.03
C ALA A 366 1.75 -19.94 -4.67
N ARG A 367 1.78 -20.51 -5.89
CA ARG A 367 3.03 -20.74 -6.64
C ARG A 367 3.76 -19.43 -6.97
N ARG A 368 3.03 -18.36 -7.29
CA ARG A 368 3.60 -17.03 -7.53
C ARG A 368 4.24 -16.47 -6.27
N LYS A 369 3.54 -16.53 -5.13
CA LYS A 369 4.02 -16.09 -3.82
C LYS A 369 5.26 -16.87 -3.39
N ALA A 370 5.25 -18.19 -3.54
CA ALA A 370 6.41 -19.06 -3.26
C ALA A 370 7.62 -18.68 -4.13
N ARG A 371 7.42 -18.47 -5.44
CA ARG A 371 8.48 -18.02 -6.35
C ARG A 371 9.05 -16.66 -5.93
N HIS A 372 8.19 -15.71 -5.59
CA HIS A 372 8.63 -14.38 -5.14
C HIS A 372 9.32 -14.43 -3.77
N ALA A 373 8.91 -15.34 -2.87
CA ALA A 373 9.61 -15.58 -1.61
C ALA A 373 11.03 -16.12 -1.85
N ALA A 374 11.19 -17.14 -2.69
CA ALA A 374 12.50 -17.67 -3.07
C ALA A 374 13.38 -16.60 -3.73
N GLN A 375 12.81 -15.76 -4.60
CA GLN A 375 13.53 -14.62 -5.19
C GLN A 375 13.98 -13.58 -4.15
N ARG A 376 13.19 -13.35 -3.08
CA ARG A 376 13.56 -12.43 -1.99
C ARG A 376 14.70 -12.97 -1.15
N GLU A 377 14.66 -14.27 -0.86
CA GLU A 377 15.74 -14.95 -0.13
C GLU A 377 17.03 -14.91 -0.94
N ALA A 378 16.98 -15.32 -2.22
CA ALA A 378 18.13 -15.26 -3.12
C ALA A 378 18.69 -13.83 -3.26
N PHE A 379 17.83 -12.82 -3.34
CA PHE A 379 18.26 -11.42 -3.40
C PHE A 379 18.89 -10.95 -2.08
N THR A 380 18.34 -11.36 -0.94
CA THR A 380 18.90 -11.05 0.38
C THR A 380 20.29 -11.67 0.54
N LEU A 381 20.43 -12.95 0.20
CA LEU A 381 21.72 -13.65 0.20
C LEU A 381 22.72 -12.98 -0.73
N TRP A 382 22.30 -12.67 -1.96
CA TRP A 382 23.13 -11.94 -2.91
C TRP A 382 23.56 -10.58 -2.37
N ARG A 383 22.66 -9.81 -1.73
CA ARG A 383 23.00 -8.49 -1.22
C ARG A 383 23.98 -8.57 -0.03
N VAL A 384 23.80 -9.55 0.86
CA VAL A 384 24.76 -9.79 1.96
C VAL A 384 26.13 -10.16 1.42
N ASP A 385 26.21 -11.09 0.45
CA ASP A 385 27.47 -11.46 -0.22
C ASP A 385 28.07 -10.26 -0.97
N PHE A 386 27.23 -9.47 -1.65
CA PHE A 386 27.64 -8.25 -2.35
C PHE A 386 28.24 -7.24 -1.37
N ASP A 387 27.58 -6.93 -0.26
CA ASP A 387 28.07 -5.98 0.74
C ASP A 387 29.36 -6.47 1.41
N ALA A 388 29.44 -7.77 1.73
CA ALA A 388 30.66 -8.41 2.25
C ALA A 388 31.83 -8.30 1.27
N ARG A 389 31.58 -8.54 -0.04
CA ARG A 389 32.59 -8.41 -1.10
C ARG A 389 32.91 -6.95 -1.42
N ARG A 390 31.97 -6.03 -1.24
CA ARG A 390 32.17 -4.60 -1.49
C ARG A 390 33.20 -4.02 -0.52
N GLY A 391 33.17 -4.42 0.76
CA GLY A 391 34.23 -4.08 1.72
C GLY A 391 35.61 -4.51 1.22
N TRP A 392 35.74 -5.78 0.82
CA TRP A 392 37.03 -6.36 0.41
C TRP A 392 37.54 -5.91 -0.98
N ARG A 393 36.66 -5.72 -1.98
CA ARG A 393 37.04 -5.34 -3.36
C ARG A 393 37.16 -3.84 -3.58
N VAL A 394 36.44 -3.00 -2.83
CA VAL A 394 36.58 -1.53 -2.89
C VAL A 394 37.89 -1.09 -2.25
N GLU A 395 38.31 -1.72 -1.14
CA GLU A 395 39.63 -1.48 -0.53
C GLU A 395 40.80 -1.74 -1.50
N ARG A 396 40.61 -2.59 -2.52
CA ARG A 396 41.64 -2.94 -3.50
C ARG A 396 41.42 -2.39 -4.92
N GLY A 397 40.39 -1.57 -5.14
CA GLY A 397 40.13 -0.95 -6.44
C GLY A 397 39.76 -1.91 -7.60
N LEU A 398 39.34 -3.15 -7.31
CA LEU A 398 39.17 -4.22 -8.30
C LEU A 398 37.72 -4.42 -8.78
N TYR A 399 36.81 -3.47 -8.54
CA TYR A 399 35.38 -3.72 -8.67
C TYR A 399 34.71 -3.12 -9.92
N ARG A 400 34.17 -4.01 -10.77
CA ARG A 400 33.08 -3.73 -11.74
C ARG A 400 31.99 -4.80 -11.57
N PRO A 401 30.79 -4.48 -11.07
CA PRO A 401 29.75 -5.48 -10.89
C PRO A 401 29.04 -5.78 -12.20
N GLU A 402 29.04 -7.06 -12.60
CA GLU A 402 27.95 -7.59 -13.41
C GLU A 402 26.80 -7.96 -12.47
N GLN A 403 25.58 -7.47 -12.76
CA GLN A 403 24.39 -7.89 -12.02
C GLN A 403 24.18 -9.39 -12.20
N PRO A 404 23.78 -10.14 -11.15
CA PRO A 404 23.38 -11.53 -11.33
C PRO A 404 22.25 -11.57 -12.35
N GLN A 405 22.41 -12.41 -13.36
CA GLN A 405 21.29 -12.81 -14.18
C GLN A 405 20.33 -13.59 -13.27
N LEU A 406 19.35 -12.88 -12.72
CA LEU A 406 18.24 -13.48 -11.98
C LEU A 406 17.62 -14.52 -12.90
N PHE A 407 17.80 -15.80 -12.57
CA PHE A 407 17.34 -16.97 -13.31
C PHE A 407 16.09 -16.63 -14.16
N ALA A 408 16.32 -16.39 -15.45
CA ALA A 408 15.25 -16.56 -16.41
C ALA A 408 14.80 -18.01 -16.24
N GLY A 409 13.51 -18.23 -16.05
CA GLY A 409 12.96 -19.59 -15.98
C GLY A 409 13.45 -20.43 -17.17
N PRO A 410 13.32 -21.77 -17.09
CA PRO A 410 13.83 -22.67 -18.12
C PRO A 410 13.46 -22.15 -19.51
N PRO A 411 14.38 -22.17 -20.49
CA PRO A 411 14.16 -21.60 -21.80
C PRO A 411 12.84 -22.13 -22.32
N ARG A 412 11.91 -21.21 -22.66
CA ARG A 412 10.66 -21.59 -23.31
C ARG A 412 11.05 -22.42 -24.53
N ALA A 413 10.69 -23.71 -24.52
CA ALA A 413 10.89 -24.58 -25.66
C ALA A 413 10.31 -23.87 -26.88
N ARG A 414 11.16 -23.65 -27.90
CA ARG A 414 10.70 -23.11 -29.18
C ARG A 414 9.69 -24.12 -29.71
N VAL A 415 8.42 -23.74 -29.72
CA VAL A 415 7.39 -24.47 -30.46
C VAL A 415 7.87 -24.48 -31.92
N PRO A 416 8.06 -25.65 -32.55
CA PRO A 416 8.43 -25.70 -33.95
C PRO A 416 7.34 -24.99 -34.73
N SER A 417 7.72 -23.97 -35.49
CA SER A 417 6.82 -23.35 -36.47
C SER A 417 6.39 -24.46 -37.43
N GLN A 418 5.13 -24.89 -37.33
CA GLN A 418 4.51 -25.67 -38.39
C GLN A 418 4.52 -24.80 -39.65
N ARG A 419 5.47 -25.06 -40.53
CA ARG A 419 5.38 -24.65 -41.93
C ARG A 419 4.27 -25.48 -42.55
N ALA A 420 3.32 -24.78 -43.16
CA ALA A 420 2.26 -25.32 -43.96
C ALA A 420 2.82 -26.28 -45.03
N ALA A 421 2.16 -27.42 -45.16
CA ALA A 421 2.05 -28.19 -46.40
C ALA A 421 0.60 -28.02 -46.90
#